data_AF-A0A420MDY6-F1
#
_entry.id   AF-A0A420MDY6-F1
#
_cell.length_a   1.000
_cell.length_b   1.000
_cell.length_c   1.000
_cell.angle_alpha   90.00
_cell.angle_beta   90.00
_cell.angle_gamma   90.00
#
_symmetry.space_group_name_H-M   'P 1'
#
loop_
_entity.id
_entity.type
_entity.pdbx_description
1 polymer ?
#
loop_
_entity_poly.entity_id
_entity_poly.type
_entity_poly.pdbx_seq_one_letter_code
_entity_poly.pdbx_strand_id
1 'polypeptide(L)'
;MGQAFREDISTRTGTYSNGHISNFRVPITFKHPHIPGVQYVANATSISILPTILDLLINTGWLNRKGMAVASDLIHDFEGQFLIGPYKSSQDGRRAWNFGAVNSVTSMLSVTSAGAPWRLVIPLDRASQWRFTNLKIDQLELAPLEKWSIERLVGDARTFYSEEALQWIVEADAVA
;
A
#
# COMPACT_ATOMS: atom_id res chain seq x y z
N MET A 1 9.61 -5.34 -14.69
CA MET A 1 8.28 -5.80 -14.25
C MET A 1 8.49 -7.01 -13.35
N GLY A 2 7.96 -7.00 -12.13
CA GLY A 2 8.06 -8.14 -11.22
C GLY A 2 7.21 -9.29 -11.73
N GLN A 3 7.73 -10.51 -11.69
CA GLN A 3 6.99 -11.72 -12.05
C GLN A 3 6.61 -12.39 -10.73
N ALA A 4 5.32 -12.67 -10.50
CA ALA A 4 4.95 -13.53 -9.38
C ALA A 4 5.59 -14.90 -9.62
N PHE A 5 6.29 -15.41 -8.60
CA PHE A 5 6.98 -16.69 -8.73
C PHE A 5 5.95 -17.83 -8.81
N ARG A 6 6.32 -18.97 -9.39
CA ARG A 6 5.41 -20.13 -9.51
C ARG A 6 4.96 -20.64 -8.14
N GLU A 7 5.80 -20.40 -7.14
CA GLU A 7 5.61 -20.72 -5.74
C GLU A 7 4.54 -19.84 -5.07
N ASP A 8 4.32 -18.62 -5.59
CA ASP A 8 3.37 -17.65 -5.03
C ASP A 8 1.95 -17.84 -5.60
N ILE A 9 1.83 -18.17 -6.91
CA ILE A 9 0.56 -18.52 -7.56
C ILE A 9 0.76 -19.68 -8.52
N SER A 10 0.14 -20.82 -8.19
CA SER A 10 0.25 -22.05 -8.99
C SER A 10 -0.43 -21.97 -10.36
N THR A 11 -1.37 -21.05 -10.55
CA THR A 11 -2.23 -20.94 -11.75
C THR A 11 -1.85 -19.80 -12.70
N ARG A 12 -1.01 -18.83 -12.29
CA ARG A 12 -0.63 -17.65 -13.09
C ARG A 12 0.83 -17.28 -12.86
N THR A 13 1.63 -17.36 -13.91
CA THR A 13 3.10 -17.11 -13.88
C THR A 13 3.51 -15.74 -14.43
N GLY A 14 2.54 -14.88 -14.78
CA GLY A 14 2.77 -13.54 -15.32
C GLY A 14 2.10 -12.45 -14.47
N THR A 15 2.36 -11.19 -14.80
CA THR A 15 1.68 -10.03 -14.19
C THR A 15 0.23 -9.89 -14.64
N TYR A 16 -0.11 -10.43 -15.80
CA TYR A 16 -1.44 -10.32 -16.40
C TYR A 16 -2.55 -10.86 -15.49
N SER A 17 -3.53 -10.03 -15.17
CA SER A 17 -4.65 -10.34 -14.25
C SER A 17 -4.18 -10.95 -12.92
N ASN A 18 -3.06 -10.47 -12.41
CA ASN A 18 -2.42 -11.00 -11.21
C ASN A 18 -2.34 -9.92 -10.12
N GLY A 19 -3.30 -9.98 -9.19
CA GLY A 19 -3.37 -9.09 -8.03
C GLY A 19 -2.42 -9.43 -6.89
N HIS A 20 -1.41 -10.29 -7.06
CA HIS A 20 -0.53 -10.72 -5.97
C HIS A 20 0.35 -9.59 -5.40
N ILE A 21 0.61 -9.62 -4.09
CA ILE A 21 1.38 -8.59 -3.38
C ILE A 21 2.80 -8.42 -3.91
N SER A 22 3.42 -9.47 -4.46
CA SER A 22 4.74 -9.42 -5.08
C SER A 22 4.82 -8.44 -6.26
N ASN A 23 3.69 -8.14 -6.91
CA ASN A 23 3.64 -7.17 -8.00
C ASN A 23 3.65 -5.71 -7.49
N PHE A 24 3.48 -5.48 -6.18
CA PHE A 24 3.37 -4.15 -5.56
C PHE A 24 4.47 -3.87 -4.54
N ARG A 25 4.97 -4.90 -3.85
CA ARG A 25 5.89 -4.73 -2.73
C ARG A 25 7.31 -4.50 -3.22
N VAL A 26 7.79 -3.28 -3.02
CA VAL A 26 9.18 -2.88 -3.28
C VAL A 26 9.83 -2.46 -1.95
N PRO A 27 10.96 -3.05 -1.54
CA PRO A 27 11.68 -2.59 -0.36
C PRO A 27 12.33 -1.22 -0.63
N ILE A 28 12.19 -0.30 0.33
CA ILE A 28 12.82 1.02 0.29
C ILE A 28 13.71 1.15 1.53
N THR A 29 14.91 1.69 1.36
CA THR A 29 15.85 1.93 2.46
C THR A 29 16.49 3.30 2.28
N PHE A 30 16.37 4.15 3.30
CA PHE A 30 17.07 5.42 3.40
C PHE A 30 18.26 5.26 4.34
N LYS A 31 19.43 5.76 3.94
CA LYS A 31 20.64 5.71 4.76
C LYS A 31 21.30 7.09 4.78
N HIS A 32 21.54 7.61 5.97
CA HIS A 32 22.26 8.86 6.18
C HIS A 32 22.93 8.83 7.56
N PRO A 33 24.14 9.42 7.73
CA PRO A 33 24.89 9.36 8.99
C PRO A 33 24.16 9.90 10.22
N HIS A 34 23.22 10.83 10.01
CA HIS A 34 22.46 11.49 11.08
C HIS A 34 21.01 11.01 11.22
N ILE A 35 20.58 9.97 10.49
CA ILE A 35 19.25 9.36 10.69
C ILE A 35 19.39 8.25 11.75
N PRO A 36 18.54 8.24 12.79
CA PRO A 36 18.48 7.10 13.71
C PRO A 36 18.12 5.82 12.95
N GLY A 37 18.69 4.68 13.35
CA GLY A 37 18.29 3.39 12.79
C GLY A 37 16.87 3.05 13.21
N VAL A 38 15.90 3.29 12.32
CA VAL A 38 14.49 2.98 12.56
C VAL A 38 13.98 2.07 11.44
N GLN A 39 13.24 1.03 11.83
CA GLN A 39 12.52 0.16 10.90
C GLN A 39 11.03 0.41 11.06
N TYR A 40 10.40 0.96 10.02
CA TYR A 40 8.96 1.13 9.96
C TYR A 40 8.32 -0.02 9.19
N VAL A 41 7.34 -0.68 9.81
CA VAL A 41 6.43 -1.60 9.12
C VAL A 41 5.17 -0.82 8.80
N ALA A 42 5.21 -0.07 7.71
CA ALA A 42 4.10 0.76 7.25
C ALA A 42 3.82 0.48 5.77
N ASN A 43 2.54 0.46 5.40
CA ASN A 43 2.14 0.44 4.00
C ASN A 43 2.29 1.87 3.45
N ALA A 44 3.34 2.11 2.67
CA ALA A 44 3.62 3.39 2.03
C ALA A 44 3.73 3.21 0.51
N THR A 45 3.48 4.29 -0.23
CA THR A 45 3.60 4.34 -1.69
C THR A 45 4.82 5.16 -2.12
N SER A 46 5.19 5.08 -3.40
CA SER A 46 6.28 5.86 -3.99
C SER A 46 6.09 7.38 -3.87
N ILE A 47 4.87 7.85 -3.64
CA ILE A 47 4.54 9.27 -3.40
C ILE A 47 5.27 9.79 -2.15
N SER A 48 5.59 8.91 -1.19
CA SER A 48 6.32 9.27 0.03
C SER A 48 7.83 9.49 -0.19
N ILE A 49 8.39 9.11 -1.36
CA ILE A 49 9.85 9.15 -1.59
C ILE A 49 10.37 10.59 -1.65
N LEU A 50 9.78 11.43 -2.49
CA LEU A 50 10.21 12.83 -2.64
C LEU A 50 10.07 13.65 -1.36
N PRO A 51 8.93 13.65 -0.64
CA PRO A 51 8.84 14.37 0.62
C PRO A 51 9.83 13.84 1.67
N THR A 52 10.14 12.53 1.67
CA THR A 52 11.20 11.97 2.54
C THR A 52 12.59 12.50 2.18
N ILE A 53 12.93 12.60 0.90
CA ILE A 53 14.22 13.16 0.45
C ILE A 53 14.31 14.64 0.80
N LEU A 54 13.25 15.42 0.55
CA LEU A 54 13.22 16.85 0.86
C LEU A 54 13.35 17.10 2.36
N ASP A 55 12.63 16.35 3.18
CA ASP A 55 12.74 16.41 4.65
C ASP A 55 14.17 16.12 5.12
N LEU A 56 14.85 15.12 4.53
CA LEU A 56 16.26 14.89 4.81
C LEU A 56 17.11 16.10 4.47
N LEU A 57 17.00 16.61 3.25
CA LEU A 57 17.81 17.74 2.79
C LEU A 57 17.61 18.99 3.66
N ILE A 58 16.38 19.22 4.14
CA ILE A 58 16.01 20.32 5.05
C ILE A 58 16.64 20.12 6.43
N ASN A 59 16.47 18.94 7.03
CA ASN A 59 16.85 18.72 8.42
C ASN A 59 18.33 18.36 8.62
N THR A 60 19.05 17.99 7.55
CA THR A 60 20.46 17.55 7.65
C THR A 60 21.47 18.64 7.28
N GLY A 61 21.02 19.84 6.88
CA GLY A 61 21.90 20.98 6.60
C GLY A 61 22.70 20.90 5.30
N TRP A 62 22.31 20.02 4.37
CA TRP A 62 22.98 19.86 3.07
C TRP A 62 22.70 21.00 2.10
N LEU A 63 21.61 21.73 2.34
CA LEU A 63 21.19 22.85 1.51
C LEU A 63 21.72 24.18 2.05
N ASN A 64 22.20 25.04 1.15
CA ASN A 64 22.42 26.44 1.46
C ASN A 64 21.07 27.15 1.72
N ARG A 65 21.11 28.40 2.21
CA ARG A 65 19.89 29.17 2.54
C ARG A 65 18.86 29.25 1.41
N LYS A 66 19.31 29.38 0.15
CA LYS A 66 18.41 29.43 -1.01
C LYS A 66 17.78 28.06 -1.28
N GLY A 67 18.59 27.00 -1.27
CA GLY A 67 18.10 25.63 -1.43
C GLY A 67 17.10 25.24 -0.33
N MET A 68 17.38 25.63 0.91
CA MET A 68 16.48 25.41 2.04
C MET A 68 15.11 26.04 1.82
N ALA A 69 15.08 27.30 1.36
CA ALA A 69 13.84 28.01 1.07
C ALA A 69 13.04 27.31 -0.04
N VAL A 70 13.69 26.89 -1.13
CA VAL A 70 13.03 26.18 -2.23
C VAL A 70 12.50 24.82 -1.80
N ALA A 71 13.29 24.02 -1.08
CA ALA A 71 12.87 22.71 -0.62
C ALA A 71 11.71 22.78 0.37
N SER A 72 11.71 23.79 1.26
CA SER A 72 10.62 24.02 2.22
C SER A 72 9.34 24.49 1.55
N ASP A 73 9.43 25.19 0.42
CA ASP A 73 8.27 25.57 -0.38
C ASP A 73 7.69 24.33 -1.09
N LEU A 74 8.56 23.58 -1.77
CA LEU A 74 8.19 22.43 -2.59
C LEU A 74 7.62 21.25 -1.77
N ILE A 75 8.02 21.08 -0.51
CA ILE A 75 7.54 19.94 0.31
C ILE A 75 6.02 19.97 0.50
N HIS A 76 5.38 21.15 0.44
CA HIS A 76 3.94 21.31 0.57
C HIS A 76 3.16 20.92 -0.69
N ASP A 77 3.83 20.79 -1.82
CA ASP A 77 3.21 20.39 -3.11
C ASP A 77 3.09 18.86 -3.24
N PHE A 78 3.66 18.10 -2.32
CA PHE A 78 3.60 16.64 -2.33
C PHE A 78 2.56 16.09 -1.37
N GLU A 79 1.74 15.15 -1.86
CA GLU A 79 0.66 14.52 -1.10
C GLU A 79 1.12 13.39 -0.15
N GLY A 80 2.40 12.98 -0.25
CA GLY A 80 2.95 11.88 0.53
C GLY A 80 3.48 12.30 1.90
N GLN A 81 3.32 11.45 2.90
CA GLN A 81 3.99 11.63 4.20
C GLN A 81 5.48 11.26 4.07
N PHE A 82 6.38 12.03 4.67
CA PHE A 82 7.77 11.61 4.82
C PHE A 82 7.91 10.43 5.79
N LEU A 83 8.90 9.56 5.56
CA LEU A 83 9.00 8.26 6.22
C LEU A 83 10.01 8.19 7.39
N ILE A 84 10.68 9.30 7.71
CA ILE A 84 11.72 9.36 8.77
C ILE A 84 11.12 9.68 10.15
N GLY A 85 9.89 10.20 10.18
CA GLY A 85 9.14 10.46 11.40
C GLY A 85 8.07 9.40 11.69
N PRO A 86 7.30 9.56 12.79
CA PRO A 86 6.17 8.69 13.09
C PRO A 86 5.13 8.72 11.95
N TYR A 87 4.92 7.57 11.31
CA TYR A 87 3.94 7.44 10.23
C TYR A 87 2.52 7.57 10.79
N LYS A 88 1.71 8.46 10.20
CA LYS A 88 0.34 8.74 10.63
C LYS A 88 -0.61 7.85 9.85
N SER A 89 -1.12 6.81 10.50
CA SER A 89 -2.02 5.85 9.86
C SER A 89 -3.45 6.37 9.68
N SER A 90 -3.84 7.40 10.43
CA SER A 90 -5.08 8.12 10.27
C SER A 90 -4.92 9.60 10.60
N GLN A 91 -5.79 10.42 10.01
CA GLN A 91 -5.94 11.84 10.31
C GLN A 91 -7.43 12.17 10.33
N ASP A 92 -7.90 12.83 11.39
CA ASP A 92 -9.30 13.26 11.54
C ASP A 92 -10.33 12.13 11.36
N GLY A 93 -10.01 10.94 11.84
CA GLY A 93 -10.84 9.73 11.71
C GLY A 93 -10.81 9.08 10.33
N ARG A 94 -10.09 9.65 9.35
CA ARG A 94 -9.88 9.05 8.02
C ARG A 94 -8.58 8.27 7.99
N ARG A 95 -8.64 7.05 7.44
CA ARG A 95 -7.45 6.21 7.21
C ARG A 95 -6.63 6.76 6.05
N ALA A 96 -5.31 6.67 6.14
CA ALA A 96 -4.45 6.92 5.00
C ALA A 96 -4.52 5.70 4.06
N TRP A 97 -5.29 5.85 2.98
CA TRP A 97 -5.49 4.82 1.96
C TRP A 97 -4.39 4.86 0.90
N ASN A 98 -3.98 3.69 0.46
CA ASN A 98 -2.99 3.51 -0.61
C ASN A 98 -3.61 2.69 -1.73
N PHE A 99 -3.59 3.24 -2.94
CA PHE A 99 -4.12 2.62 -4.14
C PHE A 99 -2.99 2.19 -5.07
N GLY A 100 -3.17 1.05 -5.73
CA GLY A 100 -2.23 0.54 -6.73
C GLY A 100 -2.99 -0.07 -7.91
N ALA A 101 -2.74 0.44 -9.12
CA ALA A 101 -3.30 -0.15 -10.32
C ALA A 101 -2.52 -1.41 -10.71
N VAL A 102 -3.24 -2.50 -10.97
CA VAL A 102 -2.67 -3.77 -11.43
C VAL A 102 -2.82 -3.80 -12.94
N ASN A 103 -1.74 -3.51 -13.67
CA ASN A 103 -1.56 -3.61 -15.13
C ASN A 103 -2.63 -2.94 -16.01
N SER A 104 -2.18 -2.10 -16.94
CA SER A 104 -3.02 -1.29 -17.83
C SER A 104 -3.95 -2.05 -18.80
N VAL A 105 -3.86 -3.39 -18.88
CA VAL A 105 -4.64 -4.21 -19.85
C VAL A 105 -5.74 -5.05 -19.18
N THR A 106 -5.60 -5.40 -17.90
CA THR A 106 -6.66 -6.02 -17.10
C THR A 106 -6.73 -5.33 -15.76
N SER A 107 -7.58 -4.32 -15.77
CA SER A 107 -7.83 -3.30 -14.77
C SER A 107 -8.28 -3.92 -13.44
N MET A 108 -7.34 -4.17 -12.52
CA MET A 108 -7.68 -4.37 -11.11
C MET A 108 -7.12 -3.22 -10.29
N LEU A 109 -7.80 -2.88 -9.20
CA LEU A 109 -7.38 -1.85 -8.24
C LEU A 109 -7.05 -2.53 -6.92
N SER A 110 -5.80 -2.38 -6.47
CA SER A 110 -5.37 -2.80 -5.14
C SER A 110 -5.58 -1.64 -4.17
N VAL A 111 -6.23 -1.91 -3.04
CA VAL A 111 -6.47 -0.98 -1.94
C VAL A 111 -5.82 -1.54 -0.68
N THR A 112 -5.04 -0.71 0.01
CA THR A 112 -4.49 -0.98 1.34
C THR A 112 -4.62 0.27 2.20
N SER A 113 -4.32 0.18 3.49
CA SER A 113 -4.23 1.35 4.35
C SER A 113 -2.97 1.30 5.21
N ALA A 114 -2.50 2.48 5.59
CA ALA A 114 -1.29 2.73 6.37
C ALA A 114 -1.17 1.93 7.68
N GLY A 115 -2.29 1.71 8.37
CA GLY A 115 -2.31 1.14 9.73
C GLY A 115 -3.00 -0.23 9.84
N ALA A 116 -3.47 -0.80 8.74
CA ALA A 116 -4.15 -2.09 8.75
C ALA A 116 -3.38 -3.11 7.90
N PRO A 117 -3.31 -4.38 8.33
CA PRO A 117 -2.61 -5.42 7.61
C PRO A 117 -3.42 -5.99 6.44
N TRP A 118 -4.57 -5.40 6.14
CA TRP A 118 -5.51 -5.91 5.16
C TRP A 118 -5.29 -5.29 3.78
N ARG A 119 -5.62 -6.09 2.78
CA ARG A 119 -5.53 -5.70 1.38
C ARG A 119 -6.75 -6.23 0.63
N LEU A 120 -7.32 -5.37 -0.22
CA LEU A 120 -8.42 -5.69 -1.10
C LEU A 120 -7.96 -5.46 -2.54
N VAL A 121 -8.16 -6.44 -3.41
CA VAL A 121 -8.02 -6.28 -4.86
C VAL A 121 -9.40 -6.32 -5.48
N ILE A 122 -9.75 -5.23 -6.14
CA ILE A 122 -11.04 -4.98 -6.76
C ILE A 122 -10.91 -5.23 -8.26
N PRO A 123 -11.68 -6.16 -8.83
CA PRO A 123 -11.72 -6.35 -10.27
C PRO A 123 -12.51 -5.21 -10.92
N LEU A 124 -11.95 -4.57 -11.95
CA LEU A 124 -12.69 -3.61 -12.79
C LEU A 124 -13.20 -4.28 -14.09
N ASP A 125 -12.99 -5.59 -14.22
CA ASP A 125 -13.56 -6.45 -15.25
C ASP A 125 -14.60 -7.43 -14.65
N ARG A 126 -15.26 -8.21 -15.51
CA ARG A 126 -16.21 -9.26 -15.09
C ARG A 126 -15.61 -10.67 -15.06
N ALA A 127 -14.35 -10.81 -15.42
CA ALA A 127 -13.66 -12.09 -15.54
C ALA A 127 -12.85 -12.45 -14.28
N SER A 128 -12.73 -11.50 -13.36
CA SER A 128 -11.90 -11.58 -12.16
C SER A 128 -12.74 -11.52 -10.89
N GLN A 129 -12.20 -12.09 -9.82
CA GLN A 129 -12.81 -12.08 -8.49
C GLN A 129 -12.25 -10.96 -7.63
N TRP A 130 -13.05 -10.47 -6.68
CA TRP A 130 -12.52 -9.74 -5.54
C TRP A 130 -11.62 -10.66 -4.73
N ARG A 131 -10.50 -10.13 -4.25
CA ARG A 131 -9.52 -10.86 -3.48
C ARG A 131 -9.18 -10.08 -2.22
N PHE A 132 -9.38 -10.71 -1.06
CA PHE A 132 -9.05 -10.15 0.26
C PHE A 132 -7.96 -10.97 0.94
N THR A 133 -6.98 -10.29 1.54
CA THR A 133 -5.85 -10.92 2.24
C THR A 133 -5.52 -10.17 3.53
N ASN A 134 -4.97 -10.91 4.49
CA ASN A 134 -4.41 -10.35 5.73
C ASN A 134 -2.90 -10.61 5.75
N LEU A 135 -2.13 -9.59 5.38
CA LEU A 135 -0.69 -9.65 5.22
C LEU A 135 0.06 -9.87 6.54
N LYS A 136 -0.60 -9.73 7.70
CA LYS A 136 0.02 -10.04 9.00
C LYS A 136 0.19 -11.54 9.20
N ILE A 137 -0.79 -12.33 8.75
CA ILE A 137 -0.84 -13.79 8.95
C ILE A 137 -0.46 -14.55 7.68
N ASP A 138 -0.69 -13.95 6.50
CA ASP A 138 -0.39 -14.53 5.19
C ASP A 138 0.36 -13.50 4.34
N GLN A 139 1.64 -13.30 4.66
CA GLN A 139 2.51 -12.30 4.00
C GLN A 139 2.73 -12.55 2.51
N LEU A 140 2.59 -13.81 2.10
CA LEU A 140 2.76 -14.26 0.72
C LEU A 140 1.42 -14.54 0.03
N GLU A 141 0.30 -14.14 0.65
CA GLU A 141 -1.04 -14.28 0.07
C GLU A 141 -1.33 -15.68 -0.53
N LEU A 142 -0.89 -16.73 0.14
CA LEU A 142 -1.03 -18.12 -0.31
C LEU A 142 -2.47 -18.64 -0.13
N ALA A 143 -3.21 -18.08 0.82
CA ALA A 143 -4.59 -18.46 1.15
C ALA A 143 -5.53 -17.24 1.12
N PRO A 144 -5.68 -16.59 -0.04
CA PRO A 144 -6.57 -15.43 -0.20
C PRO A 144 -8.04 -15.85 -0.10
N LEU A 145 -8.88 -14.94 0.39
CA LEU A 145 -10.32 -15.08 0.27
C LEU A 145 -10.77 -14.46 -1.05
N GLU A 146 -11.29 -15.27 -1.97
CA GLU A 146 -11.70 -14.82 -3.31
C GLU A 146 -13.19 -15.05 -3.56
N LYS A 147 -13.89 -14.03 -4.07
CA LYS A 147 -15.32 -14.09 -4.39
C LYS A 147 -15.70 -13.27 -5.60
N TRP A 148 -16.81 -13.65 -6.23
CA TRP A 148 -17.42 -12.96 -7.37
C TRP A 148 -18.33 -11.78 -7.01
N SER A 149 -18.42 -11.39 -5.73
CA SER A 149 -19.19 -10.23 -5.26
C SER A 149 -18.61 -9.72 -3.95
N ILE A 150 -18.65 -8.40 -3.71
CA ILE A 150 -18.20 -7.81 -2.43
C ILE A 150 -19.07 -8.30 -1.27
N GLU A 151 -20.38 -8.50 -1.50
CA GLU A 151 -21.32 -8.98 -0.49
C GLU A 151 -20.99 -10.42 -0.07
N ARG A 152 -20.65 -11.29 -1.03
CA ARG A 152 -20.19 -12.64 -0.74
C ARG A 152 -18.83 -12.65 -0.05
N LEU A 153 -17.94 -11.73 -0.43
CA LEU A 153 -16.64 -11.60 0.21
C LEU A 153 -16.79 -11.24 1.70
N VAL A 154 -17.61 -10.22 2.00
CA VAL A 154 -17.91 -9.80 3.38
C VAL A 154 -18.65 -10.91 4.14
N GLY A 155 -19.60 -11.58 3.49
CA GLY A 155 -20.34 -12.71 4.07
C GLY A 155 -19.43 -13.85 4.52
N ASP A 156 -18.51 -14.30 3.65
CA ASP A 156 -17.56 -15.35 4.00
C ASP A 156 -16.49 -14.86 4.99
N ALA A 157 -16.01 -13.62 4.83
CA ALA A 157 -15.00 -13.04 5.71
C ALA A 157 -15.46 -13.01 7.17
N ARG A 158 -16.78 -12.84 7.41
CA ARG A 158 -17.37 -12.82 8.76
C ARG A 158 -17.15 -14.13 9.54
N THR A 159 -16.88 -15.24 8.85
CA THR A 159 -16.60 -16.53 9.47
C THR A 159 -15.15 -16.62 10.00
N PHE A 160 -14.23 -15.87 9.39
CA PHE A 160 -12.79 -16.05 9.60
C PHE A 160 -12.10 -14.81 10.20
N TYR A 161 -12.70 -13.63 10.07
CA TYR A 161 -12.09 -12.35 10.43
C TYR A 161 -12.93 -11.57 11.44
N SER A 162 -12.29 -10.62 12.12
CA SER A 162 -12.94 -9.74 13.09
C SER A 162 -13.89 -8.74 12.44
N GLU A 163 -14.84 -8.22 13.22
CA GLU A 163 -15.74 -7.14 12.77
C GLU A 163 -14.97 -5.91 12.26
N GLU A 164 -13.82 -5.60 12.86
CA GLU A 164 -12.94 -4.52 12.37
C GLU A 164 -12.46 -4.75 10.93
N ALA A 165 -12.13 -6.00 10.59
CA ALA A 165 -11.71 -6.36 9.24
C ALA A 165 -12.88 -6.25 8.25
N LEU A 166 -14.09 -6.64 8.66
CA LEU A 166 -15.29 -6.51 7.83
C LEU A 166 -15.60 -5.04 7.55
N GLN A 167 -15.55 -4.21 8.59
CA GLN A 167 -15.73 -2.77 8.47
C GLN A 167 -14.66 -2.16 7.54
N TRP A 168 -13.41 -2.62 7.66
CA TRP A 168 -12.34 -2.19 6.76
C TRP A 168 -12.59 -2.59 5.31
N ILE A 169 -13.10 -3.80 5.02
CA ILE A 169 -13.41 -4.24 3.65
C ILE A 169 -14.47 -3.33 3.02
N VAL A 170 -15.53 -3.03 3.77
CA VAL A 170 -16.62 -2.16 3.32
C VAL A 170 -16.12 -0.73 3.08
N GLU A 171 -15.30 -0.19 3.98
CA GLU A 171 -14.67 1.12 3.80
C GLU A 171 -13.74 1.14 2.58
N ALA A 172 -12.93 0.09 2.40
CA ALA A 172 -11.98 -0.02 1.29
C ALA A 172 -12.68 -0.05 -0.08
N ASP A 173 -13.82 -0.73 -0.18
CA ASP A 173 -14.66 -0.74 -1.38
C ASP A 173 -15.32 0.63 -1.63
N ALA A 174 -15.74 1.33 -0.57
CA ALA A 174 -16.41 2.63 -0.68
C ALA A 174 -15.47 3.79 -1.08
N VAL A 175 -14.17 3.69 -0.82
CA VAL A 175 -13.17 4.72 -1.17
C VAL A 175 -12.46 4.46 -2.51
N ALA A 176 -12.70 3.30 -3.11
CA ALA A 176 -12.15 2.90 -4.41
C ALA A 176 -12.93 3.54 -5.57
#